data_AF-A0A3M3K2A3-F1
#
_entry.id   AF-A0A3M3K2A3-F1
#
_cell.length_a   1.000
_cell.length_b   1.000
_cell.length_c   1.000
_cell.angle_alpha   90.00
_cell.angle_beta   90.00
_cell.angle_gamma   90.00
#
_symmetry.space_group_name_H-M   'P 1'
#
loop_
_entity.id
_entity.type
_entity.pdbx_description
1 polymer ?
#
loop_
_entity_poly.entity_id
_entity_poly.type
_entity_poly.pdbx_seq_one_letter_code
_entity_poly.pdbx_strand_id
1 'polypeptide(L)' 'VVIAEKIDRISRLPLLEAERLVDAIKAKGARLAVPGIVDLSELAEASSGVAKVVLQGVQDMLLRVALQ' A
#
# COMPACT_ATOMS: atom_id res chain seq x y z
N VAL A 1 -3.38 10.71 -5.93
CA VAL A 1 -3.43 10.10 -4.59
C VAL A 1 -4.84 9.60 -4.37
N VAL A 2 -5.02 8.30 -4.11
CA VAL A 2 -6.30 7.70 -3.71
C VAL A 2 -6.28 7.62 -2.19
N ILE A 3 -7.22 8.32 -1.54
CA ILE A 3 -7.34 8.32 -0.09
C ILE A 3 -8.47 7.36 0.27
N ALA A 4 -8.14 6.24 0.89
CA ALA A 4 -9.13 5.30 1.41
C ALA A 4 -9.47 5.68 2.85
N GLU A 5 -10.34 6.69 3.04
CA GLU A 5 -10.73 7.18 4.38
C GLU A 5 -11.40 6.10 5.25
N LYS A 6 -11.98 5.07 4.61
CA LYS A 6 -12.47 3.88 5.28
C LYS A 6 -11.88 2.67 4.58
N ILE A 7 -10.80 2.13 5.15
CA ILE A 7 -10.30 0.80 4.83
C ILE A 7 -11.42 -0.24 4.79
N ASP A 8 -12.47 -0.01 5.58
CA ASP A 8 -13.75 -0.72 5.65
C ASP A 8 -14.41 -1.04 4.30
N ARG A 9 -14.17 -0.26 3.23
CA ARG A 9 -14.71 -0.58 1.88
C ARG A 9 -13.86 -1.57 1.10
N ILE A 10 -12.56 -1.62 1.39
CA ILE A 10 -11.61 -2.56 0.80
C ILE A 10 -11.55 -3.85 1.65
N SER A 11 -11.54 -3.74 2.98
CA SER A 11 -11.50 -4.88 3.91
C SER A 11 -12.81 -5.68 3.97
N ARG A 12 -13.94 -5.12 3.51
CA ARG A 12 -15.19 -5.88 3.30
C ARG A 12 -15.17 -6.77 2.07
N LEU A 13 -14.23 -6.56 1.15
CA LEU A 13 -14.01 -7.50 0.06
C LEU A 13 -13.29 -8.74 0.61
N PRO A 14 -13.49 -9.93 0.03
CA PRO A 14 -12.58 -11.04 0.24
C PRO A 14 -11.13 -10.58 0.04
N LEU A 15 -10.20 -11.00 0.91
CA LEU A 15 -8.80 -10.54 0.91
C LEU A 15 -8.16 -10.53 -0.48
N LEU A 16 -8.44 -11.55 -1.29
CA LEU A 16 -7.96 -11.66 -2.67
C LEU A 16 -8.46 -10.52 -3.59
N GLU A 17 -9.71 -10.08 -3.42
CA GLU A 17 -10.29 -8.98 -4.18
C GLU A 17 -9.75 -7.63 -3.71
N ALA A 18 -9.52 -7.48 -2.41
CA ALA A 18 -8.86 -6.31 -1.83
C ALA A 18 -7.45 -6.12 -2.38
N GLU A 19 -6.65 -7.19 -2.43
CA GLU A 19 -5.30 -7.18 -3.01
C GLU A 19 -5.34 -6.80 -4.51
N ARG A 20 -6.25 -7.39 -5.28
CA ARG A 20 -6.43 -7.05 -6.71
C ARG A 20 -6.78 -5.59 -6.93
N LEU A 21 -7.63 -5.02 -6.07
CA LEU A 21 -7.99 -3.61 -6.14
C LEU A 21 -6.78 -2.71 -5.84
N VAL A 22 -5.99 -3.06 -4.83
CA VAL A 22 -4.74 -2.36 -4.51
C VAL A 22 -3.78 -2.38 -5.70
N ASP A 23 -3.57 -3.54 -6.32
CA ASP A 23 -2.69 -3.69 -7.48
C ASP A 23 -3.21 -2.86 -8.68
N ALA A 24 -4.52 -2.86 -8.92
CA ALA A 24 -5.13 -2.05 -9.97
C ALA A 24 -4.97 -0.53 -9.72
N ILE A 25 -5.00 -0.09 -8.45
CA ILE A 25 -4.74 1.31 -8.06
C ILE A 25 -3.26 1.65 -8.30
N LYS A 26 -2.34 0.80 -7.84
CA LYS A 26 -0.89 0.98 -8.04
C LYS A 26 -0.51 1.00 -9.53
N ALA A 27 -1.11 0.11 -10.34
CA ALA A 27 -0.88 0.05 -11.78
C ALA A 27 -1.28 1.34 -12.52
N LYS A 28 -2.22 2.12 -11.96
CA LYS A 28 -2.60 3.44 -12.48
C LYS A 28 -1.65 4.56 -12.01
N GLY A 29 -0.55 4.23 -11.35
CA GLY A 29 0.39 5.20 -10.77
C GLY A 29 -0.17 5.94 -9.56
N ALA A 30 -1.24 5.44 -8.95
CA ALA A 30 -1.87 6.10 -7.82
C ALA A 30 -1.29 5.60 -6.49
N ARG A 31 -0.98 6.54 -5.60
CA ARG A 31 -0.61 6.24 -4.20
C ARG A 31 -1.86 5.98 -3.36
N LEU A 32 -1.83 4.95 -2.53
CA LEU A 32 -2.90 4.59 -1.62
C LEU A 32 -2.54 5.06 -0.21
N ALA A 33 -3.32 5.98 0.35
CA ALA A 33 -3.19 6.38 1.75
C ALA A 33 -4.15 5.57 2.63
N VAL A 34 -3.60 4.83 3.59
CA VAL A 34 -4.35 4.03 4.56
C VAL A 34 -4.20 4.64 5.95
N PRO A 35 -5.31 5.03 6.63
CA PRO A 35 -5.25 5.59 7.97
C PRO A 35 -4.53 4.65 8.96
N GLY A 36 -3.62 5.21 9.76
CA GLY A 36 -2.85 4.44 10.76
C GLY A 36 -1.67 3.65 10.21
N ILE A 37 -1.46 3.64 8.89
CA ILE A 37 -0.30 3.01 8.25
C ILE A 37 0.66 4.09 7.76
N VAL A 38 1.94 3.90 8.05
CA VAL A 38 3.00 4.81 7.60
C VAL A 38 3.26 4.60 6.11
N ASP A 39 3.30 5.69 5.34
CA ASP A 39 3.72 5.69 3.94
C ASP A 39 5.26 5.86 3.87
N LEU A 40 5.94 4.84 3.37
CA LEU A 40 7.38 4.78 3.17
C LEU A 40 7.77 5.12 1.72
N SER A 41 6.82 5.49 0.85
CA SER A 41 7.08 5.75 -0.57
C SER A 41 8.12 6.83 -0.78
N GLU A 42 8.08 7.93 -0.02
CA GLU A 42 9.05 9.02 -0.12
C GLU A 42 10.46 8.59 0.32
N LEU A 43 10.55 7.82 1.40
CA LEU A 43 11.81 7.25 1.89
C LEU A 43 12.41 6.26 0.87
N ALA A 44 11.56 5.44 0.25
CA ALA A 44 11.97 4.49 -0.79
C ALA A 44 12.43 5.21 -2.07
N GLU A 45 11.78 6.32 -2.45
CA GLU A 45 12.19 7.17 -3.57
C GLU A 45 13.54 7.86 -3.32
N ALA A 46 13.80 8.30 -2.09
CA ALA A 46 15.07 8.90 -1.67
C ALA A 46 16.21 7.87 -1.47
N SER A 47 15.89 6.57 -1.45
CA SER A 47 16.84 5.50 -1.17
C SER A 47 17.32 4.81 -2.45
N SER A 48 18.46 4.09 -2.36
CA SER A 48 19.01 3.29 -3.45
C SER A 48 19.51 1.92 -2.96
N GLY A 49 19.80 1.02 -3.90
CA GLY A 49 20.31 -0.32 -3.60
C GLY A 49 19.38 -1.13 -2.69
N VAL A 50 19.97 -1.84 -1.74
CA VAL A 50 19.25 -2.72 -0.81
C VAL A 50 18.23 -1.96 0.04
N ALA A 51 18.54 -0.74 0.48
CA ALA A 51 17.64 0.05 1.31
C ALA A 51 16.30 0.32 0.61
N LYS A 52 16.34 0.64 -0.69
CA LYS A 52 15.12 0.85 -1.49
C LYS A 52 14.27 -0.42 -1.56
N VAL A 53 14.89 -1.57 -1.82
CA VAL A 53 14.19 -2.87 -1.91
C VAL A 53 13.51 -3.21 -0.59
N VAL A 54 14.22 -3.03 0.53
CA VAL A 54 13.69 -3.29 1.87
C VAL A 54 12.51 -2.37 2.17
N LEU A 55 12.64 -1.06 1.92
CA LEU A 55 11.56 -0.09 2.18
C LEU A 55 10.31 -0.39 1.35
N GLN A 56 10.46 -0.78 0.08
CA GLN A 56 9.35 -1.20 -0.76
C GLN A 56 8.68 -2.48 -0.23
N GLY A 57 9.48 -3.48 0.17
CA GLY A 57 8.95 -4.71 0.74
C GLY A 57 8.21 -4.49 2.07
N VAL A 58 8.73 -3.64 2.94
CA VAL A 58 8.06 -3.26 4.20
C VAL A 58 6.75 -2.53 3.93
N GLN A 59 6.72 -1.60 2.97
CA GLN A 59 5.49 -0.91 2.56
C GLN A 59 4.41 -1.89 2.09
N ASP A 60 4.79 -2.89 1.28
CA ASP A 60 3.86 -3.91 0.81
C ASP A 60 3.37 -4.81 1.94
N MET A 61 4.24 -5.19 2.87
CA MET A 61 3.87 -5.97 4.05
C MET A 61 2.88 -5.22 4.94
N LEU A 62 3.17 -3.95 5.25
CA LEU A 62 2.29 -3.10 6.06
C LEU A 62 0.90 -2.96 5.44
N LEU A 63 0.84 -2.82 4.10
CA LEU A 63 -0.41 -2.75 3.39
C LEU A 63 -1.21 -4.06 3.48
N ARG A 64 -0.56 -5.22 3.31
CA ARG A 64 -1.22 -6.52 3.47
C ARG A 64 -1.75 -6.75 4.88
N VAL A 65 -0.96 -6.38 5.90
CA VAL A 65 -1.40 -6.46 7.31
C VAL A 65 -2.62 -5.60 7.55
N ALA A 66 -2.69 -4.41 6.95
CA ALA A 66 -3.85 -3.53 7.09
C ALA A 66 -5.12 -4.10 6.43
N LEU A 67 -4.99 -4.96 5.41
CA LEU A 67 -6.12 -5.56 4.71
C LEU A 67 -6.71 -6.80 5.43
N GLN A 68 -6.02 -7.33 6.44
CA GLN A 68 -6.49 -8.44 7.29
C GLN A 68 -7.42 -7.94 8.40
#